data_AF-A0A133VKH5-F1
#
_entry.id   AF-A0A133VKH5-F1
#
_cell.length_a   1.000
_cell.length_b   1.000
_cell.length_c   1.000
_cell.angle_alpha   90.00
_cell.angle_beta   90.00
_cell.angle_gamma   90.00
#
_symmetry.space_group_name_H-M   'P 1'
#
loop_
_entity.id
_entity.type
_entity.pdbx_description
1 polymer ?
#
loop_
_entity_poly.entity_id
_entity_poly.type
_entity_poly.pdbx_seq_one_letter_code
_entity_poly.pdbx_strand_id
1 'polypeptide(L)'
;MKISTALLSVSEKSGIVDFAKELQDLGIEIICSSGTADFLEQNGIHVKKILDITGTEEILDGRVKTLNQKIHGGILADRNNTEHIEQIKEKDITPIDLVVVNFYSVERKIKNDRPIEEIIEKIDIGGPALVRASAKNYQNVGIVVKPDQYGEIIEELRRNEGILDIETRERLAIVAFSHIADYDESISRYLSKKLSD
;
A
#
# COMPACT_ATOMS: atom_id res chain seq x y z
N MET A 1 -3.01 13.77 11.80
CA MET A 1 -1.62 13.26 11.83
C MET A 1 -0.91 13.78 10.58
N LYS A 2 0.27 14.43 10.73
CA LYS A 2 0.99 15.02 9.59
C LYS A 2 1.64 13.91 8.77
N ILE A 3 1.44 13.96 7.46
CA ILE A 3 2.06 13.03 6.51
C ILE A 3 3.44 13.55 6.17
N SER A 4 4.45 12.72 6.42
CA SER A 4 5.86 12.96 6.11
C SER A 4 6.44 11.86 5.21
N THR A 5 5.93 10.63 5.31
CA THR A 5 6.38 9.48 4.53
C THR A 5 5.20 8.71 3.94
N ALA A 6 5.22 8.51 2.63
CA ALA A 6 4.22 7.75 1.88
C ALA A 6 4.83 6.51 1.21
N LEU A 7 4.22 5.34 1.42
CA LEU A 7 4.57 4.10 0.70
C LEU A 7 3.60 3.88 -0.46
N LEU A 8 4.12 3.81 -1.68
CA LEU A 8 3.37 3.58 -2.91
C LEU A 8 3.72 2.20 -3.49
N SER A 9 2.72 1.32 -3.59
CA SER A 9 2.85 0.02 -4.23
C SER A 9 1.58 -0.33 -5.00
N VAL A 10 1.51 0.14 -6.24
CA VAL A 10 0.30 0.07 -7.07
C VAL A 10 0.48 -0.82 -8.30
N SER A 11 -0.55 -1.59 -8.63
CA SER A 11 -0.65 -2.35 -9.88
C SER A 11 -1.30 -1.54 -11.00
N GLU A 12 -2.31 -0.76 -10.65
CA GLU A 12 -2.95 0.23 -11.53
C GLU A 12 -2.22 1.56 -11.43
N LYS A 13 -1.70 2.04 -12.56
CA LYS A 13 -0.88 3.25 -12.64
C LYS A 13 -1.67 4.53 -12.96
N SER A 14 -3.00 4.42 -13.06
CA SER A 14 -3.89 5.56 -13.33
C SER A 14 -3.68 6.67 -12.30
N GLY A 15 -3.31 7.87 -12.74
CA GLY A 15 -3.16 9.06 -11.89
C GLY A 15 -2.00 9.04 -10.88
N ILE A 16 -1.20 7.97 -10.80
CA ILE A 16 -0.16 7.85 -9.76
C ILE A 16 0.99 8.85 -9.93
N VAL A 17 1.30 9.26 -11.17
CA VAL A 17 2.38 10.22 -11.44
C VAL A 17 2.01 11.58 -10.87
N ASP A 18 0.82 12.09 -11.21
CA ASP A 18 0.34 13.38 -10.72
C ASP A 18 0.17 13.35 -9.19
N PHE A 19 -0.37 12.26 -8.65
CA PHE A 19 -0.51 12.09 -7.21
C PHE A 19 0.86 12.08 -6.50
N ALA A 20 1.85 11.36 -7.02
CA ALA A 20 3.19 11.33 -6.44
C ALA A 20 3.86 12.72 -6.51
N LYS A 21 3.70 13.43 -7.62
CA LYS A 21 4.22 14.80 -7.76
C LYS A 21 3.63 15.75 -6.72
N GLU A 22 2.32 15.69 -6.52
CA GLU A 22 1.61 16.50 -5.52
C GLU A 22 2.08 16.19 -4.10
N LEU A 23 2.35 14.92 -3.78
CA LEU A 23 2.94 14.53 -2.50
C LEU A 23 4.36 15.12 -2.33
N GLN A 24 5.20 15.08 -3.37
CA GLN A 24 6.55 15.67 -3.31
C GLN A 24 6.51 17.19 -3.15
N ASP A 25 5.58 17.87 -3.82
CA ASP A 25 5.38 19.32 -3.70
C ASP A 25 4.94 19.71 -2.27
N LEU A 26 4.30 18.79 -1.55
CA LEU A 26 3.98 18.93 -0.11
C LEU A 26 5.16 18.56 0.82
N GLY A 27 6.31 18.18 0.27
CA GLY A 27 7.50 17.78 1.03
C GLY A 27 7.42 16.37 1.63
N ILE A 28 6.52 15.52 1.11
CA ILE A 28 6.34 14.14 1.58
C ILE A 28 7.36 13.23 0.89
N GLU A 29 8.10 12.47 1.69
CA GLU A 29 9.02 11.46 1.21
C GLU A 29 8.26 10.25 0.65
N ILE A 30 8.67 9.77 -0.53
CA ILE A 30 8.02 8.65 -1.21
C ILE A 30 8.92 7.42 -1.20
N ILE A 31 8.38 6.32 -0.69
CA ILE A 31 8.94 4.99 -0.70
C ILE A 31 8.13 4.12 -1.66
N CYS A 32 8.77 3.34 -2.53
CA CYS A 32 8.08 2.56 -3.56
C CYS A 32 8.53 1.11 -3.63
N SER A 33 7.59 0.22 -3.97
CA SER A 33 7.95 -1.11 -4.51
C SER A 33 8.64 -0.96 -5.87
N SER A 34 9.51 -1.90 -6.25
CA SER A 34 10.38 -1.81 -7.44
C SER A 34 9.61 -1.41 -8.71
N GLY A 35 8.54 -2.14 -9.06
CA GLY A 35 7.75 -1.83 -10.26
C GLY A 35 6.90 -0.55 -10.18
N THR A 36 6.72 0.04 -8.99
CA THR A 36 6.15 1.39 -8.86
C THR A 36 7.24 2.44 -8.96
N ALA A 37 8.41 2.18 -8.38
CA ALA A 37 9.56 3.07 -8.45
C ALA A 37 10.01 3.27 -9.88
N ASP A 38 10.22 2.19 -10.64
CA ASP A 38 10.70 2.27 -12.02
C ASP A 38 9.72 3.06 -12.91
N PHE A 39 8.42 2.88 -12.71
CA PHE A 39 7.39 3.62 -13.44
C PHE A 39 7.41 5.13 -13.09
N LEU A 40 7.57 5.47 -11.82
CA LEU A 40 7.62 6.87 -11.36
C LEU A 40 8.93 7.55 -11.81
N GLU A 41 10.06 6.88 -11.71
CA GLU A 41 11.38 7.36 -12.15
C GLU A 41 11.40 7.65 -13.66
N GLN A 42 10.80 6.76 -14.47
CA GLN A 42 10.63 6.98 -15.92
C GLN A 42 9.80 8.22 -16.25
N ASN A 43 8.95 8.68 -15.33
CA ASN A 43 8.13 9.87 -15.47
C ASN A 43 8.72 11.08 -14.69
N GLY A 44 9.99 11.01 -14.29
CA GLY A 44 10.72 12.11 -13.65
C GLY A 44 10.47 12.28 -12.15
N ILE A 45 9.71 11.37 -11.52
CA ILE A 45 9.43 11.41 -10.08
C ILE A 45 10.52 10.65 -9.33
N HIS A 46 11.19 11.33 -8.41
CA HIS A 46 12.29 10.74 -7.64
C HIS A 46 11.74 10.01 -6.41
N VAL A 47 12.09 8.74 -6.20
CA VAL A 47 11.56 7.96 -5.08
C VAL A 47 12.64 7.12 -4.43
N LYS A 48 12.44 6.69 -3.18
CA LYS A 48 13.27 5.66 -2.54
C LYS A 48 12.69 4.29 -2.81
N LYS A 49 13.52 3.29 -3.12
CA LYS A 49 13.03 1.92 -3.29
C LYS A 49 12.95 1.25 -1.93
N ILE A 50 11.95 0.38 -1.74
CA ILE A 50 11.81 -0.44 -0.52
C ILE A 50 13.09 -1.25 -0.28
N LEU A 51 13.71 -1.75 -1.36
CA LEU A 51 14.97 -2.50 -1.31
C LEU A 51 16.08 -1.70 -0.61
N ASP A 52 16.18 -0.39 -0.85
CA ASP A 52 17.21 0.46 -0.25
C ASP A 52 17.03 0.61 1.27
N ILE A 53 15.80 0.45 1.75
CA ILE A 53 15.44 0.57 3.17
C ILE A 53 15.61 -0.77 3.87
N THR A 54 15.10 -1.84 3.24
CA THR A 54 15.04 -3.16 3.85
C THR A 54 16.34 -3.94 3.69
N GLY A 55 17.12 -3.67 2.64
CA GLY A 55 18.26 -4.49 2.22
C GLY A 55 17.87 -5.90 1.79
N THR A 56 16.57 -6.19 1.62
CA THR A 56 16.08 -7.52 1.25
C THR A 56 15.74 -7.58 -0.22
N GLU A 57 16.47 -8.41 -0.95
CA GLU A 57 16.17 -8.72 -2.35
C GLU A 57 14.77 -9.32 -2.50
N GLU A 58 14.16 -9.07 -3.66
CA GLU A 58 12.93 -9.71 -4.06
C GLU A 58 13.21 -11.18 -4.40
N ILE A 59 12.53 -12.11 -3.71
CA ILE A 59 12.74 -13.55 -3.87
C ILE A 59 11.46 -14.25 -4.33
N LEU A 60 11.63 -15.49 -4.83
CA LEU A 60 10.53 -16.36 -5.25
C LEU A 60 9.65 -15.69 -6.34
N ASP A 61 10.31 -15.16 -7.38
CA ASP A 61 9.67 -14.51 -8.53
C ASP A 61 8.71 -13.37 -8.14
N GLY A 62 9.05 -12.64 -7.08
CA GLY A 62 8.30 -11.47 -6.62
C GLY A 62 7.16 -11.75 -5.66
N ARG A 63 7.03 -12.99 -5.20
CA ARG A 63 6.07 -13.39 -4.15
C ARG A 63 6.41 -12.76 -2.80
N VAL A 64 7.69 -12.53 -2.52
CA VAL A 64 8.15 -11.92 -1.27
C VAL A 64 8.97 -10.67 -1.57
N LYS A 65 8.32 -9.52 -1.41
CA LYS A 65 8.91 -8.18 -1.65
C LYS A 65 8.68 -7.21 -0.49
N THR A 66 7.43 -7.04 -0.05
CA THR A 66 7.03 -6.05 0.96
C THR A 66 6.80 -6.65 2.35
N LEU A 67 6.85 -7.98 2.47
CA LEU A 67 6.70 -8.72 3.73
C LEU A 67 7.97 -8.61 4.58
N ASN A 68 8.26 -7.41 5.07
CA ASN A 68 9.46 -7.07 5.81
C ASN A 68 9.13 -6.34 7.11
N GLN A 69 9.87 -6.63 8.18
CA GLN A 69 9.68 -6.00 9.49
C GLN A 69 9.90 -4.49 9.49
N LYS A 70 10.81 -3.95 8.66
CA LYS A 70 10.98 -2.50 8.56
C LYS A 70 9.77 -1.81 7.95
N ILE A 71 9.15 -2.44 6.95
CA ILE A 71 7.94 -1.88 6.32
C ILE A 71 6.73 -2.03 7.25
N HIS A 72 6.46 -3.24 7.73
CA HIS A 72 5.31 -3.48 8.59
C HIS A 72 5.46 -2.85 9.98
N GLY A 73 6.68 -2.73 10.50
CA GLY A 73 6.97 -2.00 11.74
C GLY A 73 6.70 -0.50 11.58
N GLY A 74 7.11 0.09 10.46
CA GLY A 74 6.82 1.49 10.14
C GLY A 74 5.32 1.78 10.02
N ILE A 75 4.53 0.79 9.57
CA ILE A 75 3.07 0.90 9.44
C ILE A 75 2.35 0.59 10.77
N LEU A 76 2.76 -0.45 11.51
CA LEU A 76 2.00 -1.00 12.65
C LEU A 76 2.38 -0.41 14.00
N ALA A 77 3.50 0.32 14.09
CA ALA A 77 3.86 0.99 15.33
C ALA A 77 2.73 1.92 15.78
N ASP A 78 2.24 1.69 16.99
CA ASP A 78 1.28 2.58 17.62
C ASP A 78 2.03 3.77 18.19
N ARG A 79 1.80 4.95 17.63
CA ARG A 79 2.57 6.15 17.97
C ARG A 79 2.18 6.77 19.30
N ASN A 80 1.07 6.29 19.88
CA ASN A 80 0.66 6.65 21.24
C ASN A 80 1.28 5.71 22.30
N ASN A 81 1.97 4.64 21.88
CA ASN A 81 2.66 3.72 22.76
C ASN A 81 4.17 4.01 22.76
N THR A 82 4.70 4.49 23.88
CA THR A 82 6.12 4.82 24.04
C THR A 82 7.04 3.64 23.75
N GLU A 83 6.66 2.42 24.15
CA GLU A 83 7.46 1.20 23.91
C GLU A 83 7.58 0.91 22.41
N HIS A 84 6.49 1.09 21.64
CA HIS A 84 6.54 0.92 20.18
C HIS A 84 7.45 1.96 19.52
N ILE A 85 7.42 3.22 19.98
CA ILE A 85 8.28 4.28 19.47
C ILE A 85 9.76 4.00 19.78
N GLU A 86 10.08 3.51 20.98
CA GLU A 86 11.44 3.10 21.34
C GLU A 86 11.92 1.94 20.46
N GLN A 87 11.09 0.90 20.27
CA GLN A 87 11.42 -0.25 19.45
C GLN A 87 11.71 0.12 17.99
N ILE A 88 10.87 0.94 17.34
CA ILE A 88 11.14 1.33 15.95
C ILE A 88 12.40 2.19 15.83
N LYS A 89 12.70 3.03 16.84
CA LYS A 89 13.93 3.84 16.87
C LYS A 89 15.17 2.97 17.03
N GLU A 90 15.16 2.02 17.96
CA GLU A 90 16.27 1.07 18.18
C GLU A 90 16.56 0.20 16.96
N LYS A 91 15.51 -0.11 16.17
CA LYS A 91 15.60 -0.95 14.99
C LYS A 91 15.82 -0.17 13.68
N ASP A 92 15.99 1.15 13.76
CA ASP A 92 16.14 2.04 12.61
C ASP A 92 14.99 1.87 11.60
N ILE A 93 13.76 1.88 12.12
CA ILE A 93 12.52 1.74 11.37
C ILE A 93 11.86 3.10 11.24
N THR A 94 11.76 3.60 10.01
CA THR A 94 11.05 4.85 9.69
C THR A 94 9.53 4.64 9.77
N PRO A 95 8.78 5.48 10.51
CA PRO A 95 7.32 5.47 10.46
C PRO A 95 6.78 5.75 9.06
N ILE A 96 5.69 5.09 8.69
CA ILE A 96 4.98 5.32 7.43
C ILE A 96 3.61 5.92 7.75
N ASP A 97 3.31 7.08 7.18
CA ASP A 97 2.12 7.89 7.49
C ASP A 97 0.98 7.66 6.50
N LEU A 98 1.32 7.39 5.24
CA LEU A 98 0.38 7.15 4.17
C LEU A 98 0.80 5.90 3.39
N VAL A 99 -0.15 5.01 3.12
CA VAL A 99 0.07 3.81 2.31
C VAL A 99 -0.90 3.84 1.14
N VAL A 100 -0.38 3.65 -0.07
CA VAL A 100 -1.11 3.71 -1.32
C VAL A 100 -0.89 2.39 -2.04
N VAL A 101 -1.90 1.53 -2.01
CA VAL A 101 -1.79 0.16 -2.52
C VAL A 101 -3.05 -0.20 -3.26
N ASN A 102 -2.91 -0.58 -4.52
CA ASN A 102 -4.00 -1.14 -5.29
C ASN A 102 -3.56 -2.43 -5.97
N PHE A 103 -4.50 -3.37 -6.06
CA PHE A 103 -4.33 -4.64 -6.73
C PHE A 103 -5.63 -4.99 -7.45
N TYR A 104 -5.51 -5.64 -8.60
CA TYR A 104 -6.67 -6.01 -9.38
C TYR A 104 -7.41 -7.17 -8.70
N SER A 105 -8.75 -7.09 -8.69
CA SER A 105 -9.57 -8.26 -8.35
C SER A 105 -9.22 -9.43 -9.27
N VAL A 106 -9.26 -10.63 -8.73
CA VAL A 106 -8.87 -11.81 -9.49
C VAL A 106 -9.81 -11.98 -10.68
N GLU A 107 -11.09 -11.65 -10.52
CA GLU A 107 -12.10 -11.65 -11.59
C GLU A 107 -11.72 -10.82 -12.83
N ARG A 108 -11.11 -9.64 -12.65
CA ARG A 108 -10.61 -8.84 -13.79
C ARG A 108 -9.47 -9.54 -14.53
N LYS A 109 -8.68 -10.36 -13.82
CA LYS A 109 -7.61 -11.18 -14.40
C LYS A 109 -8.11 -12.54 -14.95
N ILE A 110 -9.29 -13.01 -14.53
CA ILE A 110 -9.97 -14.28 -14.90
C ILE A 110 -10.90 -14.13 -16.13
N LYS A 111 -10.87 -13.02 -16.89
CA LYS A 111 -11.72 -12.88 -18.08
C LYS A 111 -11.59 -14.02 -19.13
N ASN A 112 -10.59 -14.90 -19.02
CA ASN A 112 -10.40 -16.06 -19.88
C ASN A 112 -10.26 -17.34 -19.02
N ASP A 113 -10.59 -18.49 -19.61
CA ASP A 113 -10.48 -19.84 -19.04
C ASP A 113 -9.01 -20.28 -18.84
N ARG A 114 -8.26 -19.47 -18.08
CA ARG A 114 -6.83 -19.65 -17.83
C ARG A 114 -6.59 -20.84 -16.91
N PRO A 115 -5.43 -21.52 -17.04
CA PRO A 115 -5.00 -22.55 -16.09
C PRO A 115 -5.02 -22.03 -14.64
N ILE A 116 -5.30 -22.92 -13.68
CA ILE A 116 -5.36 -22.55 -12.27
C ILE A 116 -4.02 -22.01 -11.76
N GLU A 117 -2.91 -22.54 -12.28
CA GLU A 117 -1.55 -22.16 -11.97
C GLU A 117 -1.31 -20.67 -12.29
N GLU A 118 -1.77 -20.20 -13.45
CA GLU A 118 -1.65 -18.78 -13.82
C GLU A 118 -2.43 -17.85 -12.88
N ILE A 119 -3.55 -18.33 -12.33
CA ILE A 119 -4.36 -17.55 -11.40
C ILE A 119 -3.74 -17.56 -10.00
N ILE A 120 -3.17 -18.69 -9.56
CA ILE A 120 -2.44 -18.78 -8.29
C ILE A 120 -1.28 -17.78 -8.26
N GLU A 121 -0.50 -17.66 -9.35
CA GLU A 121 0.59 -16.67 -9.43
C GLU A 121 0.11 -15.22 -9.36
N LYS A 122 -1.18 -14.97 -9.61
CA LYS A 122 -1.77 -13.63 -9.63
C LYS A 122 -2.41 -13.21 -8.31
N ILE A 123 -2.48 -14.12 -7.33
CA ILE A 123 -2.92 -13.83 -5.97
C ILE A 123 -1.84 -13.03 -5.28
N ASP A 124 -2.17 -11.81 -4.88
CA ASP A 124 -1.28 -10.89 -4.19
C ASP A 124 -1.31 -11.20 -2.69
N ILE A 125 -0.14 -11.36 -2.08
CA ILE A 125 0.02 -11.55 -0.64
C ILE A 125 0.46 -10.24 0.02
N GLY A 126 1.42 -9.55 -0.59
CA GLY A 126 2.01 -8.33 -0.05
C GLY A 126 1.03 -7.16 -0.05
N GLY A 127 0.24 -7.00 -1.11
CA GLY A 127 -0.78 -5.97 -1.23
C GLY A 127 -1.81 -6.04 -0.10
N PRO A 128 -2.52 -7.16 0.06
CA PRO A 128 -3.46 -7.35 1.17
C PRO A 128 -2.82 -7.20 2.55
N ALA A 129 -1.58 -7.66 2.74
CA ALA A 129 -0.87 -7.47 4.00
C ALA A 129 -0.64 -5.98 4.33
N LEU A 130 -0.21 -5.16 3.37
CA LEU A 130 -0.02 -3.72 3.52
C LEU A 130 -1.34 -3.01 3.83
N VAL A 131 -2.41 -3.34 3.08
CA VAL A 131 -3.73 -2.74 3.27
C VAL A 131 -4.27 -3.03 4.67
N ARG A 132 -4.26 -4.30 5.10
CA ARG A 132 -4.75 -4.70 6.42
C ARG A 132 -3.93 -4.07 7.55
N ALA A 133 -2.60 -4.02 7.41
CA ALA A 133 -1.73 -3.41 8.41
C ALA A 133 -2.03 -1.91 8.58
N SER A 134 -2.18 -1.20 7.47
CA SER A 134 -2.46 0.24 7.46
C SER A 134 -3.84 0.56 8.00
N ALA A 135 -4.87 -0.17 7.55
CA ALA A 135 -6.24 -0.01 8.01
C ALA A 135 -6.40 -0.36 9.49
N LYS A 136 -5.68 -1.38 10.01
CA LYS A 136 -5.64 -1.68 11.44
C LYS A 136 -5.11 -0.50 12.25
N ASN A 137 -4.09 0.20 11.75
CA ASN A 137 -3.44 1.31 12.45
C ASN A 137 -3.94 2.69 11.97
N TYR A 138 -5.22 2.80 11.58
CA TYR A 138 -5.80 4.03 11.02
C TYR A 138 -5.64 5.27 11.91
N GLN A 139 -5.47 5.09 13.23
CA GLN A 139 -5.19 6.21 14.14
C GLN A 139 -3.90 6.95 13.73
N ASN A 140 -2.93 6.21 13.19
CA ASN A 140 -1.58 6.64 12.88
C ASN A 140 -1.24 6.62 11.38
N VAL A 141 -2.02 5.93 10.53
CA VAL A 141 -1.71 5.70 9.11
C VAL A 141 -2.94 5.93 8.22
N GLY A 142 -2.79 6.70 7.14
CA GLY A 142 -3.78 6.78 6.06
C GLY A 142 -3.59 5.64 5.05
N ILE A 143 -4.69 5.06 4.56
CA ILE A 143 -4.65 3.98 3.55
C ILE A 143 -5.49 4.35 2.33
N VAL A 144 -4.89 4.31 1.14
CA VAL A 144 -5.55 4.60 -0.13
C VAL A 144 -5.50 3.36 -1.02
N VAL A 145 -6.67 2.88 -1.45
CA VAL A 145 -6.78 1.63 -2.21
C VAL A 145 -7.30 1.80 -3.63
N LYS A 146 -7.79 2.99 -3.99
CA LYS A 146 -8.33 3.29 -5.32
C LYS A 146 -7.82 4.63 -5.86
N PRO A 147 -7.56 4.74 -7.18
CA PRO A 147 -7.10 6.00 -7.78
C PRO A 147 -8.08 7.17 -7.70
N ASP A 148 -9.38 6.89 -7.65
CA ASP A 148 -10.43 7.92 -7.51
C ASP A 148 -10.37 8.68 -6.17
N GLN A 149 -9.63 8.15 -5.19
CA GLN A 149 -9.38 8.79 -3.90
C GLN A 149 -8.21 9.79 -3.92
N TYR A 150 -7.37 9.79 -4.96
CA TYR A 150 -6.14 10.61 -4.97
C TYR A 150 -6.43 12.11 -4.84
N GLY A 151 -7.45 12.61 -5.55
CA GLY A 151 -7.83 14.03 -5.52
C GLY A 151 -8.25 14.49 -4.12
N GLU A 152 -9.16 13.76 -3.46
CA GLU A 152 -9.65 14.14 -2.13
C GLU A 152 -8.53 14.18 -1.09
N ILE A 153 -7.55 13.26 -1.18
CA ILE A 153 -6.41 13.22 -0.26
C ILE A 153 -5.49 14.41 -0.47
N ILE A 154 -5.14 14.74 -1.71
CA ILE A 154 -4.29 15.92 -1.98
C ILE A 154 -4.97 17.21 -1.54
N GLU A 155 -6.26 17.37 -1.83
CA GLU A 155 -7.02 18.55 -1.41
C GLU A 155 -7.04 18.72 0.11
N GLU A 156 -7.25 17.63 0.85
CA GLU A 156 -7.23 17.64 2.31
C GLU A 156 -5.83 17.99 2.84
N LEU A 157 -4.78 17.35 2.34
CA LEU A 157 -3.41 17.63 2.76
C LEU A 157 -3.01 19.09 2.48
N ARG A 158 -3.38 19.64 1.32
CA ARG A 158 -3.12 21.05 0.98
C ARG A 158 -3.86 22.02 1.92
N ARG A 159 -5.13 21.74 2.22
CA ARG A 159 -5.96 22.58 3.08
C ARG A 159 -5.54 22.53 4.55
N ASN A 160 -4.97 21.42 4.99
CA ASN A 160 -4.70 21.12 6.39
C ASN A 160 -3.20 21.00 6.70
N GLU A 161 -2.34 21.73 5.98
CA GLU A 161 -0.88 21.80 6.24
C GLU A 161 -0.18 20.43 6.29
N GLY A 162 -0.59 19.52 5.41
CA GLY A 162 -0.07 18.15 5.30
C GLY A 162 -0.67 17.19 6.34
N ILE A 163 -1.71 17.60 7.06
CA ILE A 163 -2.42 16.76 8.03
C ILE A 163 -3.60 16.07 7.36
N LEU A 164 -3.67 14.75 7.53
CA LEU A 164 -4.89 14.00 7.27
C LEU A 164 -5.69 13.95 8.58
N ASP A 165 -7.02 14.14 8.50
CA ASP A 165 -7.92 14.12 9.64
C ASP A 165 -8.28 12.70 10.07
N ILE A 166 -8.69 12.53 11.32
CA ILE A 166 -9.00 11.19 11.86
C ILE A 166 -10.22 10.59 11.17
N GLU A 167 -11.24 11.41 10.91
CA GLU A 167 -12.48 11.02 10.23
C GLU A 167 -12.19 10.50 8.82
N THR A 168 -11.26 11.15 8.10
CA THR A 168 -10.80 10.67 6.79
C THR A 168 -10.11 9.31 6.92
N ARG A 169 -9.20 9.14 7.89
CA ARG A 169 -8.52 7.84 8.10
C ARG A 169 -9.46 6.72 8.49
N GLU A 170 -10.47 6.99 9.32
CA GLU A 170 -11.52 6.03 9.68
C GLU A 170 -12.30 5.57 8.44
N ARG A 171 -12.77 6.51 7.61
CA ARG A 171 -13.46 6.20 6.35
C ARG A 171 -12.58 5.37 5.42
N LEU A 172 -11.31 5.77 5.26
CA LEU A 172 -10.35 5.06 4.43
C LEU A 172 -10.10 3.62 4.92
N ALA A 173 -10.01 3.41 6.24
CA ALA A 173 -9.84 2.09 6.82
C ALA A 173 -11.05 1.17 6.58
N ILE A 174 -12.28 1.72 6.66
CA ILE A 174 -13.50 0.99 6.31
C ILE A 174 -13.44 0.56 4.84
N VAL A 175 -13.16 1.49 3.93
CA VAL A 175 -13.04 1.19 2.48
C VAL A 175 -11.96 0.15 2.21
N ALA A 176 -10.83 0.24 2.89
CA ALA A 176 -9.72 -0.70 2.77
C ALA A 176 -10.11 -2.13 3.19
N PHE A 177 -10.78 -2.31 4.33
CA PHE A 177 -11.23 -3.63 4.75
C PHE A 177 -12.35 -4.20 3.86
N SER A 178 -13.28 -3.36 3.37
CA SER A 178 -14.25 -3.78 2.36
C SER A 178 -13.55 -4.25 1.08
N HIS A 179 -12.53 -3.54 0.62
CA HIS A 179 -11.75 -3.92 -0.56
C HIS A 179 -11.05 -5.28 -0.39
N ILE A 180 -10.57 -5.59 0.82
CA ILE A 180 -9.98 -6.90 1.15
C ILE A 180 -11.05 -8.00 1.13
N ALA A 181 -12.22 -7.75 1.71
CA ALA A 181 -13.30 -8.72 1.73
C ALA A 181 -13.73 -9.10 0.30
N ASP A 182 -13.92 -8.10 -0.57
CA ASP A 182 -14.25 -8.33 -2.00
C ASP A 182 -13.15 -9.12 -2.71
N TYR A 183 -11.87 -8.81 -2.41
CA TYR A 183 -10.72 -9.49 -2.99
C TYR A 183 -10.69 -10.98 -2.62
N ASP A 184 -10.78 -11.29 -1.33
CA ASP A 184 -10.74 -12.66 -0.81
C ASP A 184 -11.98 -13.47 -1.24
N GLU A 185 -13.16 -12.85 -1.31
CA GLU A 185 -14.36 -13.50 -1.85
C GLU A 185 -14.15 -13.91 -3.32
N SER A 186 -13.55 -13.03 -4.13
CA SER A 186 -13.29 -13.31 -5.54
C SER A 186 -12.33 -14.50 -5.74
N ILE A 187 -11.33 -14.65 -4.87
CA ILE A 187 -10.40 -15.79 -4.85
C ILE A 187 -11.14 -17.06 -4.45
N SER A 188 -11.87 -17.01 -3.33
CA SER A 188 -12.61 -18.15 -2.79
C SER A 188 -13.59 -18.70 -3.83
N ARG A 189 -14.40 -17.83 -4.43
CA ARG A 189 -15.36 -18.19 -5.49
C ARG A 189 -14.68 -18.86 -6.68
N TYR A 190 -13.54 -18.34 -7.11
CA TYR A 190 -12.78 -18.93 -8.22
C TYR A 190 -12.22 -20.31 -7.87
N LEU A 191 -11.55 -20.45 -6.71
CA LEU A 191 -10.95 -21.70 -6.29
C LEU A 191 -12.00 -22.78 -6.04
N SER A 192 -13.13 -22.45 -5.40
CA SER A 192 -14.24 -23.38 -5.25
C SER A 192 -14.73 -23.91 -6.60
N LYS A 193 -14.90 -23.02 -7.61
CA LYS A 193 -15.33 -23.44 -8.94
C LYS A 193 -14.31 -24.34 -9.66
N LYS A 194 -13.01 -24.17 -9.43
CA LYS A 194 -11.95 -24.92 -10.15
C LYS A 194 -11.45 -26.17 -9.41
N LEU A 195 -11.58 -26.24 -8.09
CA LEU A 195 -11.05 -27.33 -7.24
C LEU A 195 -12.11 -28.23 -6.62
N SER A 196 -13.39 -27.87 -6.69
CA SER A 196 -14.48 -28.68 -6.12
C SER A 196 -15.16 -29.59 -7.13
N ASP A 197 -14.58 -29.76 -8.33
CA ASP A 197 -14.93 -30.78 -9.33
C ASP A 197 -13.86 -31.88 -9.36
#